data_AF-A0A4S5D491-F1
#
_entry.id   AF-A0A4S5D491-F1
#
_cell.length_a   1.000
_cell.length_b   1.000
_cell.length_c   1.000
_cell.angle_alpha   90.00
_cell.angle_beta   90.00
_cell.angle_gamma   90.00
#
_symmetry.space_group_name_H-M   'P 1'
#
loop_
_entity.id
_entity.type
_entity.pdbx_description
1 polymer ?
#
loop_
_entity_poly.entity_id
_entity_poly.type
_entity_poly.pdbx_seq_one_letter_code
_entity_poly.pdbx_strand_id
1 'polypeptide(L)'
;MHSPRTHQHNLRVLPARAEQHADQLQAAADDAALARDERNEAIADAVTFDVLPFSTEQIALFDAALRRGYIEDVYEVWNTCQDVLKAEIASRIATADLAAVSPRHAMTYCSSCGAELGPGNAGVSSCSDHRIAPRRSLHSIHPRES
;
A
#
# COMPACT_ATOMS: atom_id res chain seq x y z
N MET A 1 37.15 15.84 45.29
CA MET A 1 36.10 14.90 44.84
C MET A 1 35.42 15.52 43.64
N HIS A 2 35.71 15.05 42.43
CA HIS A 2 35.12 15.56 41.20
C HIS A 2 34.28 14.45 40.58
N SER A 3 32.96 14.53 40.74
CA SER A 3 32.03 13.57 40.11
C SER A 3 31.90 13.92 38.61
N PRO A 4 31.94 12.95 37.69
CA PRO A 4 31.86 13.25 36.26
C PRO A 4 30.47 13.79 35.89
N ARG A 5 30.40 15.02 35.37
CA ARG A 5 29.17 15.67 34.84
C ARG A 5 28.59 14.97 33.60
N THR A 6 29.25 13.96 33.05
CA THR A 6 28.87 13.27 31.80
C THR A 6 27.58 12.46 31.93
N HIS A 7 27.30 11.89 33.11
CA HIS A 7 26.15 11.00 33.28
C HIS A 7 24.80 11.74 33.19
N GLN A 8 24.70 12.95 33.74
CA GLN A 8 23.46 13.75 33.71
C GLN A 8 23.14 14.30 32.31
N HIS A 9 24.17 14.60 31.51
CA HIS A 9 24.00 15.02 30.12
C HIS A 9 23.43 13.88 29.27
N ASN A 10 24.01 12.67 29.37
CA ASN A 10 23.53 11.50 28.63
C ASN A 10 22.10 11.09 29.01
N LEU A 11 21.72 11.22 30.28
CA LEU A 11 20.36 10.91 30.76
C LEU A 11 19.28 11.85 30.20
N ARG A 12 19.63 13.08 29.80
CA ARG A 12 18.69 14.02 29.14
C ARG A 12 18.73 13.96 27.62
N VAL A 13 19.88 13.61 27.03
CA VAL A 13 20.04 13.46 25.57
C VAL A 13 19.32 12.23 25.03
N LEU A 14 19.25 11.13 25.78
CA LEU A 14 18.58 9.92 25.33
C LEU A 14 17.06 10.10 25.16
N PRO A 15 16.31 10.69 26.13
CA PRO A 15 14.90 11.04 25.95
C PRO A 15 14.68 11.98 24.76
N ALA A 16 15.48 13.06 24.65
CA ALA A 16 15.34 14.02 23.55
C ALA A 16 15.58 13.37 22.17
N ARG A 17 16.50 12.41 22.05
CA ARG A 17 16.70 11.65 20.80
C ARG A 17 15.55 10.68 20.50
N ALA A 18 14.97 10.08 21.53
CA ALA A 18 13.81 9.20 21.35
C ALA A 18 12.58 10.00 20.89
N GLU A 19 12.35 11.17 21.48
CA GLU A 19 11.33 12.13 21.05
C GLU A 19 11.57 12.58 19.60
N GLN A 20 12.79 13.02 19.27
CA GLN A 20 13.15 13.41 17.90
C GLN A 20 12.93 12.28 16.89
N HIS A 21 13.26 11.04 17.25
CA HIS A 21 13.03 9.88 16.38
C HIS A 21 11.53 9.61 16.20
N ALA A 22 10.73 9.73 17.25
CA ALA A 22 9.27 9.60 17.15
C ALA A 22 8.68 10.68 16.24
N ASP A 23 9.12 11.93 16.39
CA ASP A 23 8.71 13.05 15.54
C ASP A 23 9.08 12.81 14.06
N GLN A 24 10.28 12.28 13.80
CA GLN A 24 10.72 11.92 12.46
C GLN A 24 9.87 10.80 11.84
N LEU A 25 9.52 9.78 12.62
CA LEU A 25 8.65 8.71 12.15
C LEU A 25 7.24 9.22 11.84
N GLN A 26 6.71 10.13 12.67
CA GLN A 26 5.42 10.75 12.43
C GLN A 26 5.45 11.60 11.15
N ALA A 27 6.46 12.47 11.01
CA ALA A 27 6.61 13.29 9.81
C ALA A 27 6.72 12.44 8.54
N ALA A 28 7.48 11.35 8.58
CA ALA A 28 7.60 10.43 7.45
C ALA A 28 6.28 9.71 7.12
N ALA A 29 5.45 9.40 8.13
CA ALA A 29 4.13 8.81 7.93
C ALA A 29 3.15 9.83 7.32
N ASP A 30 3.19 11.08 7.80
CA ASP A 30 2.36 12.17 7.29
C ASP A 30 2.74 12.51 5.84
N ASP A 31 4.04 12.59 5.52
CA ASP A 31 4.53 12.79 4.15
C ASP A 31 4.09 11.64 3.22
N ALA A 32 4.12 10.40 3.70
CA ALA A 32 3.67 9.25 2.91
C ALA A 32 2.15 9.27 2.68
N ALA A 33 1.36 9.72 3.66
CA ALA A 33 -0.08 9.91 3.51
C ALA A 33 -0.39 11.01 2.48
N LEU A 34 0.31 12.14 2.59
CA LEU A 34 0.16 13.26 1.66
C LEU A 34 0.50 12.85 0.22
N ALA A 35 1.62 12.16 0.01
CA ALA A 35 2.01 11.65 -1.31
C ALA A 35 0.98 10.66 -1.89
N ARG A 36 0.32 9.86 -1.04
CA ARG A 36 -0.77 8.97 -1.47
C ARG A 36 -1.98 9.77 -1.92
N ASP A 37 -2.36 10.79 -1.17
CA ASP A 37 -3.51 11.64 -1.48
C ASP A 37 -3.28 12.44 -2.76
N GLU A 38 -2.11 13.06 -2.92
CA GLU A 38 -1.71 13.78 -4.15
C GLU A 38 -1.76 12.86 -5.38
N ARG A 39 -1.27 11.63 -5.25
CA ARG A 39 -1.35 10.64 -6.33
C ARG A 39 -2.79 10.25 -6.63
N ASN A 40 -3.62 10.04 -5.62
CA ASN A 40 -5.03 9.68 -5.80
C ASN A 40 -5.82 10.81 -6.46
N GLU A 41 -5.53 12.07 -6.12
CA GLU A 41 -6.07 13.27 -6.77
C GLU A 41 -5.65 13.32 -8.24
N ALA A 42 -4.36 13.15 -8.54
CA ALA A 42 -3.87 13.10 -9.91
C ALA A 42 -4.50 11.97 -10.75
N ILE A 43 -4.78 10.81 -10.12
CA ILE A 43 -5.53 9.73 -10.77
C ILE A 43 -6.96 10.18 -11.06
N ALA A 44 -7.64 10.80 -10.10
CA ALA A 44 -9.01 11.26 -10.27
C ALA A 44 -9.13 12.31 -11.39
N ASP A 45 -8.22 13.27 -11.43
CA ASP A 45 -8.15 14.33 -12.45
C ASP A 45 -7.89 13.76 -13.86
N ALA A 46 -7.15 12.66 -13.96
CA ALA A 46 -6.84 12.01 -15.22
C ALA A 46 -8.00 11.14 -15.77
N VAL A 47 -9.03 10.82 -14.97
CA VAL A 47 -10.20 10.07 -15.43
C VAL A 47 -11.25 11.03 -15.96
N THR A 48 -11.40 11.07 -17.28
CA THR A 48 -12.43 11.85 -17.99
C THR A 48 -13.53 10.93 -18.52
N PHE A 49 -14.69 11.51 -18.89
CA PHE A 49 -15.82 10.75 -19.44
C PHE A 49 -15.46 9.96 -20.73
N ASP A 50 -14.50 10.44 -21.51
CA ASP A 50 -14.08 9.81 -22.78
C ASP A 50 -13.36 8.47 -22.61
N VAL A 51 -12.78 8.23 -21.44
CA VAL A 51 -12.01 7.01 -21.13
C VAL A 51 -12.79 6.04 -20.25
N LEU A 52 -14.07 6.31 -19.98
CA LEU A 52 -14.88 5.47 -19.11
C LEU A 52 -15.28 4.16 -19.80
N PRO A 53 -15.17 3.02 -19.10
CA PRO A 53 -15.47 1.71 -19.66
C PRO A 53 -16.98 1.42 -19.60
N PHE A 54 -17.79 2.18 -20.34
CA PHE A 54 -19.22 1.91 -20.42
C PHE A 54 -19.49 0.56 -21.07
N SER A 55 -20.43 -0.21 -20.49
CA SER A 55 -20.90 -1.45 -21.10
C SER A 55 -21.76 -1.16 -22.34
N THR A 56 -21.88 -2.14 -23.22
CA THR A 56 -22.78 -2.06 -24.38
C THR A 56 -24.23 -1.76 -23.97
N GLU A 57 -24.65 -2.29 -22.83
CA GLU A 57 -26.00 -2.08 -22.27
C GLU A 57 -26.20 -0.63 -21.82
N GLN A 58 -25.20 -0.03 -21.14
CA GLN A 58 -25.23 1.37 -20.74
C GLN A 58 -25.26 2.31 -21.95
N ILE A 59 -24.47 2.01 -22.99
CA ILE A 59 -24.48 2.78 -24.23
C ILE A 59 -25.85 2.70 -24.92
N ALA A 60 -26.48 1.51 -24.94
CA ALA A 60 -27.82 1.35 -25.51
C ALA A 60 -28.88 2.09 -24.71
N LEU A 61 -28.77 2.10 -23.37
CA LEU A 61 -29.63 2.90 -22.49
C LEU A 61 -29.50 4.39 -22.81
N PHE A 62 -28.27 4.89 -22.97
CA PHE A 62 -28.00 6.28 -23.30
C PHE A 62 -28.56 6.67 -24.68
N ASP A 63 -28.37 5.84 -25.70
CA ASP A 63 -28.95 6.08 -27.03
C ASP A 63 -30.49 6.11 -26.98
N ALA A 64 -31.11 5.19 -26.25
CA ALA A 64 -32.56 5.16 -26.09
C ALA A 64 -33.09 6.39 -25.34
N ALA A 65 -32.42 6.81 -24.27
CA ALA A 65 -32.73 8.01 -23.48
C ALA A 65 -32.61 9.28 -24.33
N LEU A 66 -31.50 9.45 -25.05
CA LEU A 66 -31.26 10.61 -25.91
C LEU A 66 -32.28 10.70 -27.05
N ARG A 67 -32.73 9.57 -27.60
CA ARG A 67 -33.77 9.53 -28.64
C ARG A 67 -35.16 9.93 -28.12
N ARG A 68 -35.48 9.64 -26.86
CA ARG A 68 -36.75 10.07 -26.24
C ARG A 68 -36.75 11.57 -25.95
N GLY A 69 -35.61 12.11 -25.50
CA GLY A 69 -35.43 13.54 -25.28
C GLY A 69 -36.14 14.10 -24.05
N TYR A 70 -36.44 13.26 -23.06
CA TYR A 70 -37.01 13.70 -21.78
C TYR A 70 -35.92 14.29 -20.86
N ILE A 71 -36.31 15.22 -19.98
CA ILE A 71 -35.36 15.84 -19.05
C ILE A 71 -34.98 14.88 -17.91
N GLU A 72 -35.90 14.00 -17.52
CA GLU A 72 -35.70 12.96 -16.53
C GLU A 72 -34.62 11.97 -16.98
N ASP A 73 -34.60 11.64 -18.27
CA ASP A 73 -33.60 10.78 -18.91
C ASP A 73 -32.19 11.38 -18.78
N VAL A 74 -32.04 12.71 -18.78
CA VAL A 74 -30.74 13.38 -18.59
C VAL A 74 -30.17 13.10 -17.20
N TYR A 75 -31.01 13.09 -16.16
CA TYR A 75 -30.56 12.78 -14.80
C TYR A 75 -30.14 11.32 -14.66
N GLU A 76 -30.87 10.39 -15.29
CA GLU A 76 -30.52 8.97 -15.28
C GLU A 76 -29.17 8.71 -15.98
N VAL A 77 -28.97 9.31 -17.15
CA VAL A 77 -27.70 9.24 -17.88
C VAL A 77 -26.57 9.84 -17.04
N TRP A 78 -26.78 11.02 -16.48
CA TRP A 78 -25.79 11.72 -15.66
C TRP A 78 -25.38 10.90 -14.42
N ASN A 79 -26.35 10.34 -13.70
CA ASN A 79 -26.07 9.53 -12.52
C ASN A 79 -25.30 8.26 -12.89
N THR A 80 -25.69 7.58 -13.97
CA THR A 80 -24.96 6.40 -14.47
C THR A 80 -23.52 6.76 -14.83
N CYS A 81 -23.30 7.89 -15.51
CA CYS A 81 -21.97 8.36 -15.87
C CYS A 81 -21.11 8.67 -14.62
N GLN A 82 -21.69 9.31 -13.61
CA GLN A 82 -20.99 9.57 -12.34
C GLN A 82 -20.63 8.29 -11.59
N ASP A 83 -21.50 7.29 -11.59
CA ASP A 83 -21.25 6.03 -10.89
C ASP A 83 -20.11 5.25 -11.55
N VAL A 84 -20.09 5.20 -12.89
CA VAL A 84 -18.99 4.61 -13.65
C VAL A 84 -17.68 5.38 -13.44
N LEU A 85 -17.72 6.72 -13.42
CA LEU A 85 -16.56 7.56 -13.12
C LEU A 85 -15.96 7.23 -11.75
N LYS A 86 -16.78 7.19 -10.70
CA LYS A 86 -16.33 6.85 -9.34
C LYS A 86 -15.74 5.45 -9.27
N ALA A 87 -16.37 4.48 -9.93
CA ALA A 87 -15.88 3.10 -9.96
C ALA A 87 -14.52 2.98 -10.67
N GLU A 88 -14.34 3.70 -11.77
CA GLU A 88 -13.08 3.70 -12.52
C GLU A 88 -11.94 4.35 -11.73
N ILE A 89 -12.20 5.49 -11.08
CA ILE A 89 -11.23 6.13 -10.18
C ILE A 89 -10.81 5.17 -9.07
N ALA A 90 -11.77 4.52 -8.42
CA ALA A 90 -11.50 3.55 -7.36
C ALA A 90 -10.67 2.35 -7.86
N SER A 91 -10.97 1.85 -9.06
CA SER A 91 -10.22 0.77 -9.71
C SER A 91 -8.76 1.15 -9.98
N ARG A 92 -8.52 2.35 -10.50
CA ARG A 92 -7.17 2.86 -10.76
C ARG A 92 -6.39 3.11 -9.48
N ILE A 93 -7.02 3.66 -8.44
CA ILE A 93 -6.40 3.83 -7.12
C ILE A 93 -6.01 2.47 -6.55
N ALA A 94 -6.91 1.48 -6.59
CA ALA A 94 -6.62 0.12 -6.12
C ALA A 94 -5.43 -0.50 -6.88
N THR A 95 -5.36 -0.29 -8.19
CA THR A 95 -4.22 -0.74 -9.02
C THR A 95 -2.92 -0.06 -8.61
N ALA A 96 -2.95 1.26 -8.37
CA ALA A 96 -1.79 2.02 -7.92
C ALA A 96 -1.33 1.61 -6.51
N ASP A 97 -2.27 1.30 -5.60
CA ASP A 97 -1.97 0.79 -4.26
C ASP A 97 -1.29 -0.57 -4.32
N LEU A 98 -1.77 -1.49 -5.17
CA LEU A 98 -1.10 -2.78 -5.40
C LEU A 98 0.31 -2.61 -5.96
N ALA A 99 0.50 -1.68 -6.90
CA ALA A 99 1.81 -1.38 -7.46
C ALA A 99 2.78 -0.79 -6.41
N ALA A 100 2.28 0.02 -5.46
CA ALA A 100 3.10 0.62 -4.41
C ALA A 100 3.60 -0.39 -3.37
N VAL A 101 2.85 -1.46 -3.12
CA VAL A 101 3.23 -2.52 -2.16
C VAL A 101 4.06 -3.63 -2.83
N SER A 102 4.00 -3.74 -4.16
CA SER A 102 4.74 -4.77 -4.89
C SER A 102 6.26 -4.58 -4.78
N PRO A 103 7.01 -5.60 -4.33
CA PRO A 103 8.46 -5.49 -4.21
C PRO A 103 9.10 -5.29 -5.58
N ARG A 104 10.01 -4.31 -5.69
CA ARG A 104 10.75 -4.01 -6.94
C ARG A 104 11.44 -5.24 -7.54
N HIS A 105 11.88 -6.16 -6.68
CA HIS A 105 12.46 -7.43 -7.08
C HIS A 105 11.56 -8.56 -6.59
N ALA A 106 11.03 -9.35 -7.53
CA ALA A 106 10.20 -10.52 -7.20
C ALA A 106 10.97 -11.59 -6.42
N MET A 107 12.29 -11.68 -6.66
CA MET A 107 13.20 -12.60 -5.99
C MET A 107 14.54 -11.93 -5.73
N THR A 108 15.12 -12.18 -4.57
CA THR A 108 16.44 -11.72 -4.16
C THR A 108 17.26 -12.88 -3.59
N TYR A 109 18.57 -12.71 -3.63
CA TYR A 109 19.53 -13.74 -3.25
C TYR A 109 20.54 -13.18 -2.25
N CYS A 110 21.01 -14.02 -1.33
CA CYS A 110 22.11 -13.67 -0.45
C CYS A 110 23.39 -13.47 -1.27
N SER A 111 23.95 -12.26 -1.26
CA SER A 111 25.19 -11.96 -1.99
C SER A 111 26.40 -12.80 -1.54
N SER A 112 26.40 -13.28 -0.30
CA SER A 112 27.52 -14.07 0.25
C SER A 112 27.42 -15.58 -0.02
N CYS A 113 26.22 -16.15 -0.07
CA CYS A 113 26.05 -17.61 -0.19
C CYS A 113 25.09 -18.08 -1.31
N GLY A 114 24.47 -17.15 -2.02
CA GLY A 114 23.57 -17.42 -3.15
C GLY A 114 22.19 -17.97 -2.77
N ALA A 115 21.88 -18.14 -1.47
CA ALA A 115 20.58 -18.65 -1.05
C ALA A 115 19.43 -17.71 -1.44
N GLU A 116 18.30 -18.29 -1.83
CA GLU A 116 17.06 -17.56 -2.08
C GLU A 116 16.53 -16.92 -0.79
N LEU A 117 16.24 -15.63 -0.83
CA LEU A 117 15.70 -14.87 0.30
C LEU A 117 14.22 -14.52 0.12
N GLY A 118 13.66 -14.74 -1.07
CA GLY A 118 12.30 -14.31 -1.41
C GLY A 118 12.27 -12.88 -2.00
N PRO A 119 11.11 -12.21 -1.98
CA PRO A 119 10.92 -10.90 -2.60
C PRO A 119 11.79 -9.82 -1.96
N GLY A 120 11.99 -8.69 -2.66
CA GLY A 120 12.97 -7.66 -2.27
C GLY A 120 12.71 -6.95 -0.93
N ASN A 121 11.58 -7.19 -0.27
CA ASN A 121 11.29 -6.74 1.09
C ASN A 121 11.56 -7.81 2.17
N ALA A 122 11.96 -9.03 1.78
CA ALA A 122 12.36 -10.12 2.67
C ALA A 122 13.88 -10.13 2.95
N GLY A 123 14.59 -9.05 2.58
CA GLY A 123 16.02 -8.93 2.73
C GLY A 123 16.50 -9.15 4.17
N VAL A 124 17.64 -9.81 4.31
CA VAL A 124 18.30 -10.05 5.60
C VAL A 124 19.59 -9.23 5.69
N SER A 125 19.91 -8.77 6.90
CA SER A 125 21.10 -7.94 7.12
C SER A 125 22.39 -8.77 7.17
N SER A 126 22.31 -10.05 7.57
CA SER A 126 23.45 -10.95 7.59
C SER A 126 23.12 -12.34 7.00
N CYS A 127 24.15 -13.00 6.46
CA CYS A 127 24.03 -14.36 5.91
C CYS A 127 23.60 -15.39 6.96
N SER A 128 23.84 -15.15 8.25
CA SER A 128 23.38 -16.04 9.33
C SER A 128 21.87 -15.95 9.56
N ASP A 129 21.24 -14.80 9.32
CA ASP A 129 19.85 -14.55 9.73
C ASP A 129 18.85 -15.41 8.94
N HIS A 130 19.17 -15.72 7.68
CA HIS A 130 18.33 -16.61 6.86
C HIS A 130 18.68 -18.10 6.99
N ARG A 131 19.81 -18.45 7.63
CA ARG A 131 20.21 -19.85 7.84
C ARG A 131 19.45 -20.50 9.00
N ILE A 132 18.84 -19.71 9.88
CA ILE A 132 18.06 -20.20 11.01
C ILE A 132 16.61 -20.38 10.54
N ALA A 133 16.33 -21.47 9.82
CA ALA A 133 14.96 -21.89 9.57
C ALA A 133 14.23 -22.14 10.91
N PRO A 134 12.92 -21.85 11.03
CA PRO A 134 12.20 -21.88 12.29
C PRO A 134 12.19 -23.29 12.87
N ARG A 135 12.45 -23.40 14.18
CA ARG A 135 12.21 -24.64 14.93
C ARG A 135 10.79 -25.11 14.63
N ARG A 136 10.65 -26.23 13.91
CA ARG A 136 9.39 -26.96 13.79
C ARG A 136 8.79 -27.08 15.19
N SER A 137 7.65 -26.44 15.40
CA SER A 137 6.76 -26.74 16.53
C SER A 137 6.43 -28.23 16.43
N LEU A 138 7.02 -29.04 17.31
CA LEU A 138 6.66 -30.43 17.49
C LEU A 138 5.23 -30.49 18.03
N HIS A 139 4.25 -30.57 17.13
CA HIS A 139 2.89 -30.98 17.47
C HIS A 139 2.55 -32.24 16.69
N SER A 140 2.81 -33.39 17.31
CA SER A 140 2.17 -34.68 17.02
C SER A 140 2.69 -35.71 18.02
N ILE A 141 1.98 -35.85 19.15
CA ILE A 141 1.99 -37.09 19.93
C ILE A 141 0.63 -37.72 19.66
N HIS A 142 0.59 -38.73 18.79
CA HIS A 142 -0.47 -39.73 18.81
C HIS A 142 0.14 -41.04 19.31
N PRO A 143 -0.36 -41.63 20.41
CA PRO A 143 0.01 -42.99 20.77
C PRO A 143 -0.72 -43.96 19.84
N ARG A 144 0.02 -44.93 19.34
CA ARG A 144 -0.42 -46.04 18.52
C ARG A 144 -1.03 -47.11 19.44
N GLU A 145 -2.28 -47.47 19.17
CA GLU A 145 -2.99 -48.56 19.84
C GLU A 145 -2.26 -49.90 19.61
N SER A 146 -2.31 -50.77 20.62
CA SER A 146 -2.09 -52.21 20.54
C SER A 146 -3.02 -52.89 21.54
#